data_AF-A0A397YCV1-F1
#
_entry.id   AF-A0A397YCV1-F1
#
_cell.length_a   1.000
_cell.length_b   1.000
_cell.length_c   1.000
_cell.angle_alpha   90.00
_cell.angle_beta   90.00
_cell.angle_gamma   90.00
#
_symmetry.space_group_name_H-M   'P 1'
#
loop_
_entity.id
_entity.type
_entity.pdbx_description
1 polymer ?
#
loop_
_entity_poly.entity_id
_entity_poly.type
_entity_poly.pdbx_seq_one_letter_code
_entity_poly.pdbx_strand_id
1 'polypeptide(L)'
;MEIGGPTNIQHVAHVTFDRFNGFLGLPSEFEPDVPKKAPSASATVFGVSTESMQLSYDSRGNCVPVILLLLQSRLYDQGGLQVEGIFRITGENSEEEYVREQLNKGLIPDGIDVHCLAGLIKAWFRELPRGVLDPLPAGQVMQCESDDEFVKVVRLLPQTEASLLNWAINLMADVVQFEHVNKMNSRNLALVFAPNMSKMADPLTALMYAVQVMKLLKSLTEKILGERGATSSHVDKRCSNEAEEGEKEEEEEEEEKDGVYIIEREAPEIIRVVVDEHKA
;
A
#
# COMPACT_ATOMS: atom_id res chain seq x y z
N MET A 1 48.84 28.37 11.66
CA MET A 1 47.48 27.92 12.04
C MET A 1 46.57 29.12 11.84
N GLU A 2 45.87 29.17 10.72
CA GLU A 2 44.81 30.17 10.48
C GLU A 2 43.55 29.64 11.14
N ILE A 3 43.09 30.31 12.19
CA ILE A 3 41.84 29.99 12.87
C ILE A 3 40.79 30.87 12.22
N GLY A 4 39.81 30.28 11.51
CA GLY A 4 38.71 31.01 10.89
C GLY A 4 37.87 31.80 11.92
N GLY A 5 37.24 32.89 11.49
CA GLY A 5 36.45 33.77 12.37
C GLY A 5 35.27 33.08 13.07
N PRO A 6 34.74 33.67 14.16
CA PRO A 6 33.75 33.04 15.07
C PRO A 6 32.37 32.75 14.45
N THR A 7 32.14 33.14 13.19
CA THR A 7 30.90 32.90 12.44
C THR A 7 30.97 31.68 11.52
N ASN A 8 32.05 30.90 11.56
CA ASN A 8 32.24 29.75 10.67
C ASN A 8 32.01 28.41 11.41
N ILE A 9 30.91 28.31 12.15
CA ILE A 9 30.52 27.11 12.88
C ILE A 9 29.47 26.37 12.04
N GLN A 10 29.88 25.30 11.37
CA GLN A 10 28.95 24.39 10.69
C GLN A 10 28.32 23.45 11.72
N HIS A 11 27.02 23.58 11.93
CA HIS A 11 26.24 22.59 12.67
C HIS A 11 25.81 21.47 11.72
N VAL A 12 26.45 20.30 11.85
CA VAL A 12 26.07 19.10 11.09
C VAL A 12 24.97 18.38 11.88
N ALA A 13 23.74 18.43 11.38
CA ALA A 13 22.64 17.64 11.91
C ALA A 13 22.59 16.28 11.18
N HIS A 14 22.55 15.19 11.95
CA HIS A 14 22.35 13.86 11.41
C HIS A 14 20.85 13.57 11.35
N VAL A 15 20.28 13.63 10.14
CA VAL A 15 18.87 13.31 9.89
C VAL A 15 18.79 11.94 9.23
N THR A 16 17.97 11.06 9.79
CA THR A 16 17.69 9.74 9.21
C THR A 16 16.21 9.62 8.91
N PHE A 17 15.86 9.07 7.75
CA PHE A 17 14.47 8.75 7.47
C PHE A 17 14.14 7.34 7.97
N ASP A 18 13.14 7.24 8.83
CA ASP A 18 12.54 5.99 9.27
C ASP A 18 11.15 5.84 8.63
N ARG A 19 10.87 4.66 8.09
CA ARG A 19 9.63 4.42 7.33
C ARG A 19 8.36 4.54 8.18
N PHE A 20 8.41 4.39 9.49
CA PHE A 20 7.22 4.47 10.35
C PHE A 20 7.14 5.81 11.09
N ASN A 21 8.29 6.35 11.46
CA ASN A 21 8.43 7.53 12.31
C ASN A 21 8.82 8.81 11.54
N GLY A 22 9.07 8.72 10.23
CA GLY A 22 9.45 9.86 9.39
C GLY A 22 10.91 10.29 9.62
N PHE A 23 11.19 11.59 9.53
CA PHE A 23 12.54 12.12 9.76
C PHE A 23 12.88 12.13 11.25
N LEU A 24 13.92 11.39 11.63
CA LEU A 24 14.50 11.36 12.97
C LEU A 24 15.75 12.24 13.00
N GLY A 25 15.92 13.02 14.08
CA GLY A 25 17.07 13.90 14.27
C GLY A 25 16.99 15.24 13.51
N LEU A 26 15.79 15.60 13.02
CA LEU A 26 15.55 16.90 12.39
C LEU A 26 15.65 18.03 13.43
N PRO A 27 16.47 19.08 13.20
CA PRO A 27 16.52 20.23 14.11
C PRO A 27 15.18 20.96 14.18
N SER A 28 14.86 21.50 15.36
CA SER A 28 13.59 22.18 15.66
C SER A 28 13.25 23.32 14.70
N GLU A 29 14.26 23.98 14.16
CA GLU A 29 14.15 25.07 13.18
C GLU A 29 13.62 24.61 11.82
N PHE A 30 13.77 23.34 11.46
CA PHE A 30 13.27 22.76 10.20
C PHE A 30 11.96 21.97 10.38
N GLU A 31 11.55 21.65 11.61
CA GLU A 31 10.24 21.07 11.89
C GLU A 31 9.03 21.84 11.32
N PRO A 32 9.00 23.20 11.27
CA PRO A 32 7.85 23.90 10.69
C PRO A 32 7.77 23.78 9.15
N ASP A 33 8.91 23.61 8.48
CA ASP A 33 8.98 23.52 7.01
C ASP A 33 8.87 22.09 6.49
N VAL A 34 9.07 21.09 7.35
CA VAL A 34 8.96 19.67 7.01
C VAL A 34 7.68 19.10 7.62
N PRO A 35 6.81 18.43 6.82
CA PRO A 35 5.65 17.74 7.36
C PRO A 35 6.08 16.78 8.48
N LYS A 36 5.43 16.86 9.65
CA LYS A 36 5.71 16.01 10.83
C LYS A 36 5.73 14.51 10.52
N LYS A 37 5.07 14.10 9.45
CA LYS A 37 5.09 12.77 8.84
C LYS A 37 5.18 12.97 7.33
N ALA A 38 6.41 13.05 6.81
CA ALA A 38 6.62 13.16 5.37
C ALA A 38 6.19 11.85 4.68
N PRO A 39 5.38 11.91 3.62
CA PRO A 39 4.87 10.70 2.97
C PRO A 39 5.99 9.88 2.29
N SER A 40 7.16 10.49 2.05
CA SER A 40 8.34 9.90 1.43
C SER A 40 9.61 10.68 1.83
N ALA A 41 10.76 10.01 1.81
CA ALA A 41 12.08 10.65 1.87
C ALA A 41 12.41 11.42 0.58
N SER A 42 11.72 11.09 -0.52
CA SER A 42 11.76 11.84 -1.78
C SER A 42 10.75 12.98 -1.78
N ALA A 43 11.03 14.02 -2.58
CA ALA A 43 10.09 15.11 -2.82
C ALA A 43 8.80 14.67 -3.56
N THR A 44 8.80 13.47 -4.16
CA THR A 44 7.64 12.88 -4.84
C THR A 44 7.22 11.56 -4.19
N VAL A 45 5.90 11.33 -4.13
CA VAL A 45 5.28 10.07 -3.67
C VAL A 45 4.96 9.10 -4.81
N PHE A 46 5.08 9.54 -6.05
CA PHE A 46 4.93 8.72 -7.26
C PHE A 46 6.30 8.45 -7.89
N GLY A 47 6.46 7.27 -8.49
CA GLY A 47 7.70 6.92 -9.19
C GLY A 47 8.89 6.57 -8.30
N VAL A 48 8.67 6.37 -6.99
CA VAL A 48 9.74 6.09 -6.01
C VAL A 48 9.61 4.69 -5.42
N SER A 49 10.71 4.15 -4.91
CA SER A 49 10.72 2.85 -4.23
C SER A 49 9.92 2.92 -2.94
N THR A 50 9.27 1.81 -2.59
CA THR A 50 8.53 1.65 -1.32
C THR A 50 9.47 1.65 -0.10
N GLU A 51 10.77 1.41 -0.33
CA GLU A 51 11.83 1.55 0.68
C GLU A 51 12.03 3.00 1.13
N SER A 52 11.75 3.97 0.28
CA SER A 52 11.90 5.40 0.58
C SER A 52 10.59 6.05 1.06
N MET A 53 9.51 5.27 1.19
CA MET A 53 8.19 5.79 1.55
C MET A 53 7.88 5.59 3.02
N GLN A 54 7.00 6.46 3.55
CA GLN A 54 6.41 6.25 4.85
C GLN A 54 5.34 5.15 4.77
N LEU A 55 5.49 4.14 5.63
CA LEU A 55 4.62 2.98 5.71
C LEU A 55 3.73 3.04 6.96
N SER A 56 2.57 2.43 6.86
CA SER A 56 1.69 2.15 7.99
C SER A 56 0.93 0.85 7.73
N TYR A 57 0.13 0.44 8.70
CA TYR A 57 -0.67 -0.77 8.62
C TYR A 57 -2.12 -0.41 8.30
N ASP A 58 -2.71 -1.12 7.34
CA ASP A 58 -4.16 -1.10 7.15
C ASP A 58 -4.88 -1.88 8.27
N SER A 59 -6.21 -1.86 8.27
CA SER A 59 -7.01 -2.61 9.24
C SER A 59 -6.90 -4.14 9.12
N ARG A 60 -6.23 -4.64 8.07
CA ARG A 60 -6.03 -6.07 7.77
C ARG A 60 -4.58 -6.51 8.02
N GLY A 61 -3.74 -5.64 8.59
CA GLY A 61 -2.35 -5.93 8.93
C GLY A 61 -1.36 -5.82 7.76
N ASN A 62 -1.75 -5.28 6.61
CA ASN A 62 -0.87 -5.05 5.48
C ASN A 62 0.00 -3.82 5.72
N CYS A 63 1.32 -3.99 5.63
CA CYS A 63 2.26 -2.88 5.65
C CYS A 63 2.30 -2.20 4.26
N VAL A 64 1.76 -0.99 4.16
CA VAL A 64 1.61 -0.27 2.90
C VAL A 64 1.95 1.22 3.05
N PRO A 65 2.34 1.90 1.96
CA PRO A 65 2.55 3.33 1.95
C PRO A 65 1.33 4.13 2.43
N VAL A 66 1.57 5.10 3.32
CA VAL A 66 0.53 5.96 3.91
C VAL A 66 -0.31 6.63 2.83
N ILE A 67 0.30 6.96 1.70
CA ILE A 67 -0.36 7.55 0.54
C ILE A 67 -1.54 6.70 0.01
N LEU A 68 -1.38 5.38 -0.04
CA LEU A 68 -2.44 4.47 -0.48
C LEU A 68 -3.60 4.43 0.51
N LEU A 69 -3.29 4.46 1.81
CA LEU A 69 -4.30 4.50 2.87
C LEU A 69 -5.11 5.80 2.82
N LEU A 70 -4.44 6.93 2.60
CA LEU A 70 -5.10 8.22 2.44
C LEU A 70 -6.04 8.22 1.22
N LEU A 71 -5.57 7.76 0.06
CA LEU A 71 -6.38 7.67 -1.16
C LEU A 71 -7.58 6.76 -0.99
N GLN A 72 -7.37 5.58 -0.38
CA GLN A 72 -8.45 4.62 -0.10
C GLN A 72 -9.47 5.18 0.89
N SER A 73 -9.04 5.78 1.99
CA SER A 73 -9.94 6.40 2.97
C SER A 73 -10.83 7.43 2.28
N ARG A 74 -10.23 8.35 1.50
CA ARG A 74 -10.98 9.39 0.79
C ARG A 74 -11.93 8.81 -0.25
N LEU A 75 -11.52 7.78 -0.98
CA LEU A 75 -12.38 7.08 -1.91
C LEU A 75 -13.60 6.47 -1.20
N TYR A 76 -13.41 5.90 -0.01
CA TYR A 76 -14.47 5.24 0.75
C TYR A 76 -15.41 6.26 1.41
N ASP A 77 -14.86 7.31 2.01
CA ASP A 77 -15.59 8.38 2.69
C ASP A 77 -16.55 9.12 1.74
N GLN A 78 -16.18 9.23 0.46
CA GLN A 78 -17.01 9.84 -0.58
C GLN A 78 -17.97 8.86 -1.27
N GLY A 79 -18.08 7.61 -0.79
CA GLY A 79 -18.97 6.61 -1.36
C GLY A 79 -18.51 6.02 -2.69
N GLY A 80 -17.22 6.14 -3.03
CA GLY A 80 -16.65 5.70 -4.30
C GLY A 80 -16.89 4.22 -4.64
N LEU A 81 -17.07 3.36 -3.63
CA LEU A 81 -17.39 1.94 -3.82
C LEU A 81 -18.73 1.72 -4.56
N GLN A 82 -19.66 2.66 -4.49
CA GLN A 82 -20.98 2.56 -5.12
C GLN A 82 -21.05 3.27 -6.48
N VAL A 83 -19.99 3.98 -6.89
CA VAL A 83 -19.99 4.79 -8.11
C VAL A 83 -19.83 3.89 -9.34
N GLU A 84 -20.71 4.06 -10.32
CA GLU A 84 -20.70 3.29 -11.56
C GLU A 84 -19.36 3.42 -12.30
N GLY A 85 -18.76 2.30 -12.67
CA GLY A 85 -17.51 2.27 -13.44
C GLY A 85 -16.28 2.72 -12.66
N ILE A 86 -16.30 2.70 -11.31
CA ILE A 86 -15.13 3.01 -10.49
C ILE A 86 -13.91 2.16 -10.92
N PHE A 87 -12.71 2.76 -10.93
CA PHE A 87 -11.47 2.22 -11.54
C PHE A 87 -11.47 2.02 -13.06
N ARG A 88 -12.61 2.03 -13.75
CA ARG A 88 -12.68 1.91 -15.22
C ARG A 88 -12.72 3.28 -15.90
N ILE A 89 -13.54 4.19 -15.39
CA ILE A 89 -13.67 5.55 -15.91
C ILE A 89 -12.43 6.36 -15.48
N THR A 90 -11.91 7.18 -16.38
CA THR A 90 -10.80 8.10 -16.11
C THR A 90 -11.35 9.44 -15.63
N GLY A 91 -10.80 9.96 -14.53
CA GLY A 91 -11.11 11.30 -14.03
C GLY A 91 -10.52 12.41 -14.91
N GLU A 92 -10.65 13.66 -14.46
CA GLU A 92 -10.08 14.81 -15.17
C GLU A 92 -8.56 14.93 -14.93
N ASN A 93 -7.78 15.01 -16.01
CA ASN A 93 -6.31 15.08 -15.92
C ASN A 93 -5.79 16.31 -15.15
N SER A 94 -6.51 17.44 -15.20
CA SER A 94 -6.14 18.67 -14.49
C SER A 94 -6.24 18.49 -12.97
N GLU A 95 -7.27 17.78 -12.51
CA GLU A 95 -7.49 17.43 -11.11
C GLU A 95 -6.47 16.38 -10.64
N GLU A 96 -6.13 15.39 -11.49
CA GLU A 96 -5.11 14.39 -11.17
C GLU A 96 -3.75 15.04 -10.84
N GLU A 97 -3.31 16.01 -11.65
CA GLU A 97 -2.05 16.74 -11.40
C GLU A 97 -2.13 17.58 -10.13
N TYR A 98 -3.24 18.30 -9.92
CA TYR A 98 -3.44 19.07 -8.70
C TYR A 98 -3.36 18.18 -7.45
N VAL A 99 -4.04 17.04 -7.46
CA VAL A 99 -4.03 16.11 -6.31
C VAL A 99 -2.62 15.54 -6.11
N ARG A 100 -1.89 15.19 -7.18
CA ARG A 100 -0.47 14.76 -7.06
C ARG A 100 0.39 15.75 -6.31
N GLU A 101 0.28 17.04 -6.62
CA GLU A 101 1.04 18.08 -5.91
C GLU A 101 0.70 18.16 -4.43
N GLN A 102 -0.57 17.95 -4.06
CA GLN A 102 -1.00 17.92 -2.66
C GLN A 102 -0.52 16.65 -1.94
N LEU A 103 -0.49 15.53 -2.66
CA LEU A 103 0.00 14.26 -2.13
C LEU A 103 1.49 14.30 -1.79
N ASN A 104 2.29 15.04 -2.55
CA ASN A 104 3.70 15.30 -2.21
C ASN A 104 3.85 16.06 -0.88
N LYS A 105 2.81 16.78 -0.44
CA LYS A 105 2.73 17.46 0.86
C LYS A 105 2.06 16.60 1.94
N GLY A 106 1.64 15.38 1.60
CA GLY A 106 0.92 14.47 2.50
C GLY A 106 -0.56 14.81 2.70
N LEU A 107 -1.17 15.58 1.78
CA LEU A 107 -2.55 16.05 1.88
C LEU A 107 -3.42 15.52 0.73
N ILE A 108 -4.68 15.19 1.01
CA ILE A 108 -5.72 14.98 -0.02
C ILE A 108 -6.81 16.04 0.19
N PRO A 109 -7.04 16.92 -0.79
CA PRO A 109 -8.12 17.90 -0.74
C PRO A 109 -9.50 17.26 -0.66
N ASP A 110 -10.47 18.02 -0.16
CA ASP A 110 -11.88 17.61 -0.17
C ASP A 110 -12.52 17.89 -1.52
N GLY A 111 -13.57 17.14 -1.86
CA GLY A 111 -14.38 17.35 -3.07
C GLY A 111 -13.73 16.89 -4.38
N ILE A 112 -12.64 16.13 -4.31
CA ILE A 112 -11.98 15.51 -5.47
C ILE A 112 -12.87 14.42 -6.08
N ASP A 113 -12.91 14.33 -7.41
CA ASP A 113 -13.66 13.26 -8.09
C ASP A 113 -13.16 11.85 -7.71
N VAL A 114 -14.10 10.94 -7.49
CA VAL A 114 -13.80 9.56 -7.09
C VAL A 114 -13.11 8.76 -8.21
N HIS A 115 -13.35 9.06 -9.48
CA HIS A 115 -12.62 8.44 -10.59
C HIS A 115 -11.18 8.96 -10.69
N CYS A 116 -10.94 10.23 -10.32
CA CYS A 116 -9.61 10.78 -10.11
C CYS A 116 -8.86 10.01 -9.00
N LEU A 117 -9.46 9.85 -7.81
CA LEU A 117 -8.86 9.07 -6.71
C LEU A 117 -8.55 7.61 -7.12
N ALA A 118 -9.49 6.94 -7.79
CA ALA A 118 -9.28 5.58 -8.29
C ALA A 118 -8.20 5.52 -9.39
N GLY A 119 -8.10 6.56 -10.23
CA GLY A 119 -7.06 6.76 -11.21
C GLY A 119 -5.68 6.84 -10.57
N LEU A 120 -5.54 7.68 -9.54
CA LEU A 120 -4.30 7.87 -8.79
C LEU A 120 -3.81 6.60 -8.10
N ILE A 121 -4.70 5.80 -7.51
CA ILE A 121 -4.32 4.49 -6.93
C ILE A 121 -3.70 3.60 -8.02
N LYS A 122 -4.35 3.45 -9.19
CA LYS A 122 -3.78 2.66 -10.29
C LYS A 122 -2.46 3.24 -10.80
N ALA A 123 -2.39 4.56 -10.93
CA ALA A 123 -1.21 5.27 -11.39
C ALA A 123 -0.02 5.05 -10.46
N TRP A 124 -0.27 5.05 -9.14
CA TRP A 124 0.76 4.78 -8.14
C TRP A 124 1.42 3.41 -8.35
N PHE A 125 0.64 2.33 -8.50
CA PHE A 125 1.17 0.99 -8.80
C PHE A 125 1.93 0.97 -10.14
N ARG A 126 1.35 1.60 -11.16
CA ARG A 126 1.92 1.65 -12.51
C ARG A 126 3.25 2.38 -12.52
N GLU A 127 3.46 3.36 -11.65
CA GLU A 127 4.64 4.23 -11.67
C GLU A 127 5.79 3.74 -10.81
N LEU A 128 5.59 2.74 -9.95
CA LEU A 128 6.66 2.12 -9.17
C LEU A 128 7.88 1.78 -10.06
N PRO A 129 9.12 2.00 -9.58
CA PRO A 129 10.33 1.66 -10.34
C PRO A 129 10.35 0.19 -10.78
N ARG A 130 9.77 -0.68 -9.97
CA ARG A 130 9.54 -2.09 -10.23
C ARG A 130 8.09 -2.43 -9.90
N GLY A 131 7.38 -3.10 -10.80
CA GLY A 131 6.00 -3.52 -10.58
C GLY A 131 5.89 -4.56 -9.46
N VAL A 132 4.76 -4.56 -8.76
CA VAL A 132 4.52 -5.43 -7.59
C VAL A 132 4.67 -6.92 -7.91
N LEU A 133 4.41 -7.34 -9.16
CA LEU A 133 4.54 -8.74 -9.57
C LEU A 133 5.88 -9.06 -10.27
N ASP A 134 6.73 -8.07 -10.52
CA ASP A 134 8.05 -8.28 -11.13
C ASP A 134 9.06 -9.07 -10.27
N PRO A 135 8.88 -9.24 -8.94
CA PRO A 135 9.62 -10.26 -8.17
C PRO A 135 9.30 -11.70 -8.54
N LEU A 136 8.14 -11.96 -9.15
CA LEU A 136 7.75 -13.31 -9.51
C LEU A 136 8.49 -13.79 -10.76
N PRO A 137 8.98 -15.04 -10.77
CA PRO A 137 9.52 -15.63 -11.99
C PRO A 137 8.42 -15.71 -13.06
N ALA A 138 8.63 -15.00 -14.18
CA ALA A 138 7.64 -14.93 -15.26
C ALA A 138 7.17 -16.31 -15.74
N GLY A 139 8.10 -17.27 -15.86
CA GLY A 139 7.79 -18.64 -16.25
C GLY A 139 6.81 -19.35 -15.31
N GLN A 140 6.90 -19.13 -14.00
CA GLN A 140 5.99 -19.76 -13.03
C GLN A 140 4.59 -19.14 -13.09
N VAL A 141 4.49 -17.82 -13.23
CA VAL A 141 3.21 -17.14 -13.42
C VAL A 141 2.55 -17.59 -14.73
N MET A 142 3.34 -17.77 -15.79
CA MET A 142 2.84 -18.19 -17.10
C MET A 142 2.32 -19.63 -17.14
N GLN A 143 2.87 -20.50 -16.28
CA GLN A 143 2.52 -21.92 -16.17
C GLN A 143 1.34 -22.19 -15.23
N CYS A 144 0.82 -21.17 -14.53
CA CYS A 144 -0.34 -21.34 -13.66
C CYS A 144 -1.60 -21.62 -14.50
N GLU A 145 -2.27 -22.73 -14.17
CA GLU A 145 -3.54 -23.15 -14.77
C GLU A 145 -4.67 -23.21 -13.74
N SER A 146 -4.34 -23.18 -12.45
CA SER A 146 -5.30 -23.30 -11.34
C SER A 146 -5.14 -22.23 -10.26
N ASP A 147 -6.21 -22.01 -9.48
CA ASP A 147 -6.24 -21.07 -8.36
C ASP A 147 -5.20 -21.40 -7.27
N ASP A 148 -4.99 -22.69 -7.00
CA ASP A 148 -4.02 -23.15 -6.01
C ASP A 148 -2.57 -22.85 -6.43
N GLU A 149 -2.28 -22.88 -7.72
CA GLU A 149 -0.97 -22.51 -8.25
C GLU A 149 -0.71 -21.01 -8.11
N PHE A 150 -1.72 -20.17 -8.38
CA PHE A 150 -1.61 -18.73 -8.16
C PHE A 150 -1.28 -18.41 -6.70
N VAL A 151 -1.92 -19.09 -5.74
CA VAL A 151 -1.63 -18.92 -4.31
C VAL A 151 -0.19 -19.33 -3.98
N LYS A 152 0.31 -20.42 -4.56
CA LYS A 152 1.70 -20.87 -4.36
C LYS A 152 2.70 -19.87 -4.93
N VAL A 153 2.44 -19.35 -6.13
CA VAL A 153 3.33 -18.38 -6.79
C VAL A 153 3.36 -17.06 -6.03
N VAL A 154 2.23 -16.57 -5.52
CA VAL A 154 2.16 -15.34 -4.72
C VAL A 154 2.99 -15.44 -3.43
N ARG A 155 3.16 -16.64 -2.85
CA ARG A 155 4.02 -16.84 -1.68
C ARG A 155 5.51 -16.62 -1.95
N LEU A 156 5.91 -16.50 -3.22
CA LEU A 156 7.29 -16.16 -3.60
C LEU A 156 7.55 -14.65 -3.59
N LEU A 157 6.52 -13.83 -3.44
CA LEU A 157 6.69 -12.38 -3.31
C LEU A 157 7.43 -12.05 -2.00
N PRO A 158 8.36 -11.09 -2.02
CA PRO A 158 8.87 -10.51 -0.79
C PRO A 158 7.73 -9.86 0.01
N GLN A 159 7.94 -9.71 1.33
CA GLN A 159 6.90 -9.28 2.26
C GLN A 159 6.24 -7.94 1.87
N THR A 160 7.01 -6.99 1.36
CA THR A 160 6.53 -5.66 0.96
C THR A 160 5.55 -5.76 -0.21
N GLU A 161 5.94 -6.45 -1.29
CA GLU A 161 5.11 -6.65 -2.48
C GLU A 161 3.91 -7.56 -2.20
N ALA A 162 4.08 -8.57 -1.35
CA ALA A 162 2.98 -9.40 -0.88
C ALA A 162 1.93 -8.57 -0.12
N SER A 163 2.37 -7.65 0.75
CA SER A 163 1.48 -6.75 1.50
C SER A 163 0.73 -5.79 0.57
N LEU A 164 1.42 -5.22 -0.42
CA LEU A 164 0.82 -4.35 -1.44
C LEU A 164 -0.20 -5.08 -2.32
N LEU A 165 0.14 -6.29 -2.77
CA LEU A 165 -0.77 -7.13 -3.53
C LEU A 165 -2.00 -7.47 -2.70
N ASN A 166 -1.81 -7.92 -1.46
CA ASN A 166 -2.93 -8.28 -0.58
C ASN A 166 -3.84 -7.08 -0.31
N TRP A 167 -3.27 -5.89 -0.08
CA TRP A 167 -4.04 -4.66 0.03
C TRP A 167 -4.86 -4.37 -1.23
N ALA A 168 -4.26 -4.48 -2.42
CA ALA A 168 -4.94 -4.25 -3.69
C ALA A 168 -6.08 -5.27 -3.95
N ILE A 169 -5.86 -6.56 -3.66
CA ILE A 169 -6.90 -7.59 -3.78
C ILE A 169 -8.05 -7.30 -2.80
N ASN A 170 -7.75 -6.86 -1.57
CA ASN A 170 -8.78 -6.50 -0.61
C ASN A 170 -9.60 -5.28 -1.06
N LEU A 171 -8.96 -4.25 -1.63
CA LEU A 171 -9.64 -3.12 -2.26
C LEU A 171 -10.52 -3.57 -3.43
N MET A 172 -10.02 -4.45 -4.30
CA MET A 172 -10.81 -5.03 -5.39
C MET A 172 -12.02 -5.79 -4.85
N ALA A 173 -11.85 -6.62 -3.82
CA ALA A 173 -12.94 -7.35 -3.17
C ALA A 173 -13.97 -6.41 -2.50
N ASP A 174 -13.52 -5.29 -1.92
CA ASP A 174 -14.41 -4.26 -1.40
C ASP A 174 -15.29 -3.67 -2.51
N VAL A 175 -14.72 -3.36 -3.69
CA VAL A 175 -15.48 -2.87 -4.85
C VAL A 175 -16.45 -3.91 -5.41
N VAL A 176 -16.02 -5.16 -5.58
CA VAL A 176 -16.87 -6.23 -6.15
C VAL A 176 -18.09 -6.52 -5.28
N GLN A 177 -18.03 -6.35 -3.96
CA GLN A 177 -19.22 -6.48 -3.11
C GLN A 177 -20.35 -5.51 -3.48
N PHE A 178 -20.01 -4.37 -4.09
CA PHE A 178 -20.97 -3.38 -4.59
C PHE A 178 -21.23 -3.50 -6.11
N GLU A 179 -20.84 -4.63 -6.73
CA GLU A 179 -21.01 -4.94 -8.16
C GLU A 179 -22.41 -4.58 -8.69
N HIS A 180 -23.44 -4.87 -7.91
CA HIS A 180 -24.84 -4.64 -8.28
C HIS A 180 -25.15 -3.15 -8.54
N VAL A 181 -24.43 -2.23 -7.89
CA VAL A 181 -24.53 -0.78 -8.09
C VAL A 181 -23.46 -0.30 -9.06
N ASN A 182 -22.19 -0.53 -8.74
CA ASN A 182 -21.06 0.07 -9.45
C ASN A 182 -20.74 -0.59 -10.81
N LYS A 183 -21.33 -1.75 -11.12
CA LYS A 183 -21.16 -2.54 -12.36
C LYS A 183 -19.74 -3.09 -12.60
N MET A 184 -18.92 -3.17 -11.54
CA MET A 184 -17.54 -3.63 -11.58
C MET A 184 -17.40 -4.99 -10.90
N ASN A 185 -17.42 -6.07 -11.69
CA ASN A 185 -17.15 -7.44 -11.22
C ASN A 185 -15.64 -7.74 -11.12
N SER A 186 -15.30 -8.90 -10.56
CA SER A 186 -13.91 -9.37 -10.36
C SER A 186 -13.08 -9.33 -11.65
N ARG A 187 -13.67 -9.75 -12.77
CA ARG A 187 -13.02 -9.77 -14.09
C ARG A 187 -12.74 -8.35 -14.61
N ASN A 188 -13.70 -7.44 -14.48
CA ASN A 188 -13.57 -6.05 -14.92
C ASN A 188 -12.47 -5.33 -14.13
N LEU A 189 -12.42 -5.54 -12.80
CA LEU A 189 -11.36 -4.98 -11.97
C LEU A 189 -9.99 -5.58 -12.30
N ALA A 190 -9.90 -6.90 -12.47
CA ALA A 190 -8.64 -7.54 -12.85
C ALA A 190 -8.10 -7.00 -14.17
N LEU A 191 -8.97 -6.73 -15.15
CA LEU A 191 -8.59 -6.16 -16.44
C LEU A 191 -7.99 -4.74 -16.30
N VAL A 192 -8.56 -3.90 -15.44
CA VAL A 192 -8.05 -2.52 -15.25
C VAL A 192 -6.83 -2.46 -14.34
N PHE A 193 -6.65 -3.40 -13.40
CA PHE A 193 -5.51 -3.44 -12.49
C PHE A 193 -4.28 -4.15 -13.07
N ALA A 194 -4.47 -5.25 -13.82
CA ALA A 194 -3.38 -6.04 -14.39
C ALA A 194 -2.27 -5.24 -15.10
N PRO A 195 -2.56 -4.24 -15.98
CA PRO A 195 -1.51 -3.48 -16.65
C PRO A 195 -0.70 -2.57 -15.70
N ASN A 196 -1.12 -2.38 -14.46
CA ASN A 196 -0.42 -1.56 -13.47
C ASN A 196 0.44 -2.40 -12.51
N MET A 197 0.42 -3.74 -12.63
CA MET A 197 1.10 -4.63 -11.67
C MET A 197 2.52 -5.05 -12.08
N SER A 198 2.92 -4.81 -13.33
CA SER A 198 4.21 -5.25 -13.88
C SER A 198 4.77 -4.28 -14.90
N LYS A 199 6.10 -4.21 -14.99
CA LYS A 199 6.85 -3.35 -15.94
C LYS A 199 7.47 -4.11 -17.11
N MET A 200 6.96 -5.31 -17.44
CA MET A 200 7.49 -6.09 -18.55
C MET A 200 7.59 -5.28 -19.85
N ALA A 201 8.80 -5.19 -20.39
CA ALA A 201 9.11 -4.36 -21.55
C ALA A 201 8.88 -5.08 -22.90
N ASP A 202 9.03 -6.41 -22.95
CA ASP A 202 8.84 -7.17 -24.20
C ASP A 202 7.35 -7.26 -24.55
N PRO A 203 6.88 -6.73 -25.70
CA PRO A 203 5.45 -6.62 -25.99
C PRO A 203 4.69 -7.95 -26.05
N LEU A 204 5.31 -9.02 -26.59
CA LEU A 204 4.66 -10.33 -26.72
C LEU A 204 4.56 -11.03 -25.36
N THR A 205 5.66 -11.03 -24.61
CA THR A 205 5.70 -11.58 -23.26
C THR A 205 4.79 -10.79 -22.32
N ALA A 206 4.79 -9.47 -22.41
CA ALA A 206 3.93 -8.59 -21.62
C ALA A 206 2.44 -8.88 -21.86
N LEU A 207 2.03 -9.12 -23.11
CA LEU A 207 0.63 -9.45 -23.40
C LEU A 207 0.24 -10.80 -22.78
N MET A 208 1.04 -11.86 -22.98
CA MET A 208 0.76 -13.17 -22.40
C MET A 208 0.78 -13.13 -20.86
N TYR A 209 1.75 -12.41 -20.30
CA TYR A 209 1.88 -12.23 -18.86
C TYR A 209 0.71 -11.43 -18.29
N ALA A 210 0.25 -10.36 -18.96
CA ALA A 210 -0.90 -9.57 -18.53
C ALA A 210 -2.19 -10.41 -18.48
N VAL A 211 -2.37 -11.35 -19.41
CA VAL A 211 -3.50 -12.29 -19.37
C VAL A 211 -3.43 -13.17 -18.12
N GLN A 212 -2.24 -13.64 -17.74
CA GLN A 212 -2.05 -14.46 -16.55
C GLN A 212 -2.19 -13.65 -15.26
N VAL A 213 -1.68 -12.43 -15.22
CA VAL A 213 -1.90 -11.49 -14.11
C VAL A 213 -3.39 -11.21 -13.94
N MET A 214 -4.14 -10.98 -15.01
CA MET A 214 -5.59 -10.79 -14.93
C MET A 214 -6.28 -12.01 -14.31
N LYS A 215 -5.91 -13.24 -14.70
CA LYS A 215 -6.44 -14.46 -14.09
C LYS A 215 -6.08 -14.56 -12.61
N LEU A 216 -4.83 -14.29 -12.26
CA LEU A 216 -4.33 -14.26 -10.89
C LEU A 216 -5.13 -13.28 -10.03
N LEU A 217 -5.24 -12.02 -10.45
CA LEU A 217 -5.96 -10.99 -9.69
C LEU A 217 -7.45 -11.35 -9.53
N LYS A 218 -8.11 -11.86 -10.58
CA LYS A 218 -9.50 -12.32 -10.51
C LYS A 218 -9.65 -13.45 -9.49
N SER A 219 -8.80 -14.49 -9.61
CA SER A 219 -8.80 -15.67 -8.76
C SER A 219 -8.62 -15.31 -7.27
N LEU A 220 -7.61 -14.50 -6.94
CA LEU A 220 -7.38 -14.05 -5.57
C LEU A 220 -8.53 -13.21 -5.03
N THR A 221 -9.13 -12.34 -5.85
CA THR A 221 -10.27 -11.52 -5.45
C THR A 221 -11.49 -12.40 -5.11
N GLU A 222 -11.79 -13.38 -5.96
CA GLU A 222 -12.89 -14.33 -5.76
C GLU A 222 -12.66 -15.20 -4.52
N LYS A 223 -11.41 -15.62 -4.28
CA LYS A 223 -11.03 -16.35 -3.08
C LYS A 223 -11.29 -15.54 -1.80
N ILE A 224 -10.83 -14.29 -1.75
CA ILE A 224 -11.07 -13.41 -0.58
C ILE A 224 -12.58 -13.20 -0.36
N LEU A 225 -13.36 -13.03 -1.42
CA LEU A 225 -14.83 -12.91 -1.31
C LEU A 225 -15.48 -14.17 -0.75
N GLY A 226 -15.02 -15.35 -1.19
CA GLY A 226 -15.47 -16.64 -0.65
C GLY A 226 -15.18 -16.79 0.84
N GLU A 227 -13.98 -16.42 1.28
CA GLU A 227 -13.56 -16.45 2.69
C GLU A 227 -14.39 -15.50 3.57
N ARG A 228 -14.72 -14.30 3.06
CA ARG A 228 -15.62 -13.34 3.73
C ARG A 228 -17.06 -13.87 3.85
N GLY A 229 -17.56 -14.56 2.83
CA GLY A 229 -18.87 -15.21 2.86
C GLY A 229 -18.93 -16.38 3.87
N ALA A 230 -17.87 -17.19 3.93
CA ALA A 230 -17.78 -18.33 4.84
C ALA A 230 -17.69 -17.90 6.31
N THR A 231 -16.93 -16.84 6.60
CA THR A 231 -16.80 -16.28 7.96
C THR A 231 -18.12 -15.66 8.46
N SER A 232 -18.89 -15.00 7.60
CA SER A 232 -20.25 -14.53 7.93
C SER A 232 -21.19 -15.69 8.31
N SER A 233 -21.12 -16.82 7.60
CA SER A 233 -21.95 -18.00 7.89
C SER A 233 -21.57 -18.78 9.16
N HIS A 234 -20.38 -18.54 9.72
CA HIS A 234 -19.90 -19.23 10.92
C HIS A 234 -20.34 -18.53 12.21
N VAL A 235 -20.65 -17.22 12.14
CA VAL A 235 -21.21 -16.44 13.26
C VAL A 235 -22.70 -16.78 13.47
N ASP A 236 -23.47 -16.96 12.39
CA ASP A 236 -24.90 -17.33 12.46
C ASP A 236 -25.14 -18.75 13.01
N LYS A 237 -24.17 -19.67 12.88
CA LYS A 237 -24.25 -21.03 13.44
C LYS A 237 -23.86 -21.12 14.91
N ARG A 238 -23.19 -20.11 15.47
CA ARG A 238 -22.81 -20.10 16.89
C ARG A 238 -23.92 -19.53 17.78
N CYS A 239 -24.75 -18.63 17.26
CA CYS A 239 -25.92 -18.09 17.95
C CYS A 239 -27.11 -19.06 18.09
N SER A 240 -27.04 -20.29 17.56
CA SER A 240 -28.11 -21.30 17.70
C SER A 240 -27.79 -22.45 18.66
N ASN A 241 -26.58 -22.52 19.22
CA ASN A 241 -26.14 -23.64 20.06
C ASN A 241 -25.65 -23.26 21.47
N GLU A 242 -25.79 -22.01 21.91
CA GLU A 242 -25.48 -21.59 23.28
C GLU A 242 -26.76 -21.17 24.02
N ALA A 243 -27.62 -22.14 24.26
CA ALA A 243 -28.69 -22.05 25.24
C ALA A 243 -28.91 -23.42 25.86
N GLU A 244 -27.89 -23.92 26.57
CA GLU A 244 -28.00 -24.76 27.77
C GLU A 244 -26.60 -25.19 28.21
N GLU A 245 -26.41 -25.23 29.54
CA GLU A 245 -25.19 -25.62 30.28
C GLU A 245 -24.12 -24.51 30.36
N GLY A 246 -23.77 -23.95 31.52
CA GLY A 246 -23.78 -24.47 32.88
C GLY A 246 -22.39 -24.21 33.45
N GLU A 247 -22.31 -23.32 34.44
CA GLU A 247 -21.09 -22.83 35.09
C GLU A 247 -20.05 -23.91 35.38
N LYS A 248 -18.82 -23.72 34.88
CA LYS A 248 -17.60 -24.20 35.54
C LYS A 248 -16.46 -23.21 35.34
N GLU A 249 -15.98 -22.69 36.46
CA GLU A 249 -14.68 -22.06 36.62
C GLU A 249 -13.60 -23.10 36.36
N GLU A 250 -12.66 -22.81 35.46
CA GLU A 250 -11.35 -23.46 35.44
C GLU A 250 -10.27 -22.39 35.30
N GLU A 251 -9.34 -22.43 36.25
CA GLU A 251 -8.10 -21.67 36.31
C GLU A 251 -7.18 -22.12 35.16
N GLU A 252 -6.57 -21.17 34.43
CA GLU A 252 -5.46 -21.48 33.53
C GLU A 252 -4.22 -20.65 33.92
N GLU A 253 -3.15 -21.40 34.13
CA GLU A 253 -1.81 -21.00 34.54
C GLU A 253 -1.12 -20.12 33.47
N GLU A 254 -0.42 -19.07 33.93
CA GLU A 254 0.50 -18.30 33.10
C GLU A 254 1.75 -19.15 32.78
N GLU A 255 1.85 -19.67 31.55
CA GLU A 255 3.15 -20.08 30.98
C GLU A 255 3.77 -18.91 30.19
N GLU A 256 4.78 -18.31 30.81
CA GLU A 256 5.77 -17.43 30.20
C GLU A 256 6.54 -18.18 29.09
N LYS A 257 6.41 -17.74 27.83
CA LYS A 257 7.34 -18.11 26.76
C LYS A 257 7.97 -16.88 26.14
N ASP A 258 9.19 -16.62 26.62
CA ASP A 258 10.22 -15.84 25.96
C ASP A 258 10.33 -16.23 24.48
N GLY A 259 10.10 -15.23 23.64
CA GLY A 259 10.23 -15.31 22.19
C GLY A 259 10.50 -13.92 21.63
N VAL A 260 11.60 -13.31 22.09
CA VAL A 260 12.10 -12.04 21.55
C VAL A 260 12.46 -12.25 20.08
N TYR A 261 11.56 -11.87 19.17
CA TYR A 261 11.90 -11.69 17.77
C TYR A 261 12.73 -10.41 17.65
N ILE A 262 14.05 -10.58 17.64
CA ILE A 262 14.99 -9.52 17.24
C ILE A 262 14.72 -9.26 15.76
N ILE A 263 13.99 -8.17 15.47
CA ILE A 263 13.98 -7.58 14.14
C ILE A 263 15.39 -7.01 13.96
N GLU A 264 16.22 -7.67 13.14
CA GLU A 264 17.46 -7.09 12.67
C GLU A 264 17.11 -5.78 11.95
N ARG A 265 17.34 -4.65 12.63
CA ARG A 265 17.22 -3.32 12.05
C ARG A 265 18.32 -3.20 11.00
N GLU A 266 17.96 -3.34 9.72
CA GLU A 266 18.80 -2.85 8.63
C GLU A 266 19.10 -1.36 8.88
N ALA A 267 20.37 -0.99 8.68
CA ALA A 267 20.85 0.34 9.00
C ALA A 267 20.08 1.41 8.20
N PRO A 268 19.53 2.45 8.85
CA PRO A 268 18.82 3.51 8.13
C PRO A 268 19.77 4.24 7.17
N GLU A 269 19.30 4.58 5.98
CA GLU A 269 20.03 5.47 5.08
C GLU A 269 20.25 6.83 5.77
N ILE A 270 21.52 7.17 6.01
CA ILE A 270 21.89 8.43 6.66
C ILE A 270 21.91 9.53 5.61
N ILE A 271 20.93 10.43 5.66
CA ILE A 271 20.93 11.65 4.85
C ILE A 271 21.74 12.71 5.61
N ARG A 272 22.94 13.03 5.13
CA ARG A 272 23.74 14.13 5.68
C ARG A 272 23.18 15.46 5.17
N VAL A 273 22.51 16.21 6.03
CA VAL A 273 22.12 17.58 5.73
C VAL A 273 23.25 18.50 6.20
N VAL A 274 23.97 19.10 5.25
CA VAL A 274 24.96 20.15 5.54
C VAL A 274 24.23 21.48 5.51
N VAL A 275 24.12 22.14 6.66
CA VAL A 275 23.55 23.48 6.77
C VAL A 275 24.66 24.47 6.44
N ASP A 276 24.55 25.13 5.28
CA ASP A 276 25.44 26.22 4.88
C ASP A 276 24.69 27.55 5.09
N GLU A 277 25.01 28.25 6.18
CA GLU A 277 24.45 29.58 6.46
C GLU A 277 25.13 30.62 5.56
N HIS A 278 24.75 30.65 4.28
CA HIS A 278 25.01 31.79 3.42
C HIS A 278 23.71 32.54 3.13
N LYS A 279 23.32 33.39 4.08
CA LYS A 279 22.53 34.61 3.82
C LYS A 279 22.62 35.59 5.01
N ALA A 280 23.33 36.68 4.77
CA ALA A 280 22.91 38.00 5.23
C ALA A 280 22.26 38.70 4.04
#